data_AF-A0A9D3LJ75-F1
#
_entry.id   AF-A0A9D3LJ75-F1
#
_cell.length_a   1.000
_cell.length_b   1.000
_cell.length_c   1.000
_cell.angle_alpha   90.00
_cell.angle_beta   90.00
_cell.angle_gamma   90.00
#
_symmetry.space_group_name_H-M   'P 1'
#
loop_
_entity.id
_entity.type
_entity.pdbx_description
1 polymer ?
#
loop_
_entity_poly.entity_id
_entity_poly.type
_entity_poly.pdbx_seq_one_letter_code
_entity_poly.pdbx_strand_id
1 'polypeptide(L)'
;MGAEEPGQPGPPRRGKARREGPGPSPSRCDRRPAGRGGDAGAPPEEHYTSADRGFLPWERRKYFRDLLEEEERLERELSYRANSAAAGRRLRDTFADSLRYVNKLLNGQFGFTSRKVPAHMPHMIDRLVMQELQDMFPAEFDKTSSHKVRHSEDMQFAFSYFYYLMSALQQLDVARVFDEIDTDRSGVLSDREIRTLATRIHELPLSLQDLTGLEQMLINCSKTLPSNLTQLHVVSPTQEAYYDPSMPPVTKGLVVNCKPITDRIHKAFKDQNKYKFETMGEEEIAFKMVRTNVSHVVGQLDDIRKNPRKFICLNDNIDHGHKDAPTVKAVLRDFYESMFPVPSQFELPREYRASSTWANCRRVPALPPDRAPGDSGRAYRDKLKFWTHCVLVTLVAFTIVSFFAEQLIMLKRRLFPRRRVSKEANPQRV
;
A
#
# COMPACT_ATOMS: atom_id res chain seq x y z
N MET A 1 -37.76 -46.17 10.16
CA MET A 1 -36.53 -45.68 9.52
C MET A 1 -36.73 -45.82 8.02
N GLY A 2 -37.12 -44.74 7.36
CA GLY A 2 -37.36 -44.67 5.92
C GLY A 2 -36.70 -43.41 5.40
N ALA A 3 -35.83 -43.57 4.42
CA ALA A 3 -35.00 -42.55 3.81
C ALA A 3 -35.80 -41.72 2.80
N GLU A 4 -35.49 -40.43 2.70
CA GLU A 4 -35.77 -39.62 1.50
C GLU A 4 -34.56 -38.71 1.23
N GLU A 5 -34.01 -38.85 0.03
CA GLU A 5 -32.90 -38.05 -0.51
C GLU A 5 -33.34 -36.61 -0.86
N PRO A 6 -32.43 -35.62 -0.83
CA PRO A 6 -32.70 -34.27 -1.32
C PRO A 6 -32.49 -34.16 -2.84
N GLY A 7 -33.49 -33.60 -3.52
CA GLY A 7 -33.50 -33.37 -4.97
C GLY A 7 -32.51 -32.30 -5.47
N GLN A 8 -32.05 -32.51 -6.70
CA GLN A 8 -31.13 -31.66 -7.47
C GLN A 8 -31.72 -30.29 -7.86
N PRO A 9 -30.88 -29.24 -8.03
CA PRO A 9 -31.32 -27.91 -8.46
C PRO A 9 -31.45 -27.80 -10.00
N GLY A 10 -32.54 -27.18 -10.44
CA GLY A 10 -32.82 -26.89 -11.86
C GLY A 10 -32.01 -25.70 -12.45
N PRO A 11 -31.99 -25.54 -13.78
CA PRO A 11 -31.09 -24.63 -14.49
C PRO A 11 -31.53 -23.14 -14.46
N PRO A 12 -30.60 -22.18 -14.66
CA PRO A 12 -30.87 -20.76 -14.47
C PRO A 12 -31.66 -20.13 -15.63
N ARG A 13 -32.62 -19.28 -15.26
CA ARG A 13 -33.44 -18.47 -16.19
C ARG A 13 -32.62 -17.33 -16.82
N ARG A 14 -32.68 -17.21 -18.15
CA ARG A 14 -32.15 -16.08 -18.94
C ARG A 14 -32.86 -14.77 -18.56
N GLY A 15 -32.11 -13.82 -18.00
CA GLY A 15 -32.54 -12.43 -17.79
C GLY A 15 -32.45 -11.60 -19.07
N LYS A 16 -33.54 -10.92 -19.43
CA LYS A 16 -33.65 -9.97 -20.54
C LYS A 16 -32.85 -8.68 -20.23
N ALA A 17 -31.89 -8.33 -21.10
CA ALA A 17 -31.23 -7.04 -21.07
C ALA A 17 -32.17 -5.94 -21.63
N ARG A 18 -32.32 -4.86 -20.86
CA ARG A 18 -33.00 -3.61 -21.26
C ARG A 18 -32.14 -2.86 -22.27
N ARG A 19 -32.77 -2.39 -23.35
CA ARG A 19 -32.22 -1.41 -24.30
C ARG A 19 -32.31 -0.02 -23.68
N GLU A 20 -31.19 0.70 -23.61
CA GLU A 20 -31.15 2.16 -23.43
C GLU A 20 -30.72 2.82 -24.75
N GLY A 21 -31.37 3.95 -25.08
CA GLY A 21 -31.28 4.66 -26.35
C GLY A 21 -30.01 5.53 -26.52
N PRO A 22 -29.86 6.19 -27.69
CA PRO A 22 -28.60 6.77 -28.12
C PRO A 22 -28.37 8.19 -27.58
N GLY A 23 -27.15 8.44 -27.08
CA GLY A 23 -26.60 9.76 -26.79
C GLY A 23 -25.95 10.42 -28.02
N PRO A 24 -25.62 11.72 -27.96
CA PRO A 24 -25.59 12.61 -29.11
C PRO A 24 -24.28 12.56 -29.93
N SER A 25 -24.43 12.87 -31.22
CA SER A 25 -23.40 13.03 -32.24
C SER A 25 -22.50 14.26 -32.03
N PRO A 26 -21.19 14.20 -32.35
CA PRO A 26 -20.36 15.38 -32.47
C PRO A 26 -20.36 15.92 -33.90
N SER A 27 -20.45 17.25 -33.97
CA SER A 27 -20.46 18.12 -35.14
C SER A 27 -19.17 18.00 -35.98
N ARG A 28 -19.34 17.83 -37.30
CA ARG A 28 -18.29 18.01 -38.31
C ARG A 28 -18.03 19.50 -38.52
N CYS A 29 -16.79 19.93 -38.32
CA CYS A 29 -16.27 21.17 -38.89
C CYS A 29 -15.63 20.85 -40.25
N ASP A 30 -16.26 21.32 -41.32
CA ASP A 30 -15.69 21.39 -42.66
C ASP A 30 -14.53 22.40 -42.71
N ARG A 31 -13.37 21.96 -43.19
CA ARG A 31 -12.35 22.83 -43.79
C ARG A 31 -11.75 22.15 -45.01
N ARG A 32 -12.12 22.62 -46.20
CA ARG A 32 -11.32 22.50 -47.43
C ARG A 32 -10.22 23.57 -47.44
N PRO A 33 -9.08 23.29 -48.09
CA PRO A 33 -8.71 24.05 -49.30
C PRO A 33 -8.27 23.10 -50.44
N ALA A 34 -8.75 23.27 -51.66
CA ALA A 34 -8.21 24.09 -52.77
C ALA A 34 -7.04 23.41 -53.52
N GLY A 35 -7.24 23.15 -54.81
CA GLY A 35 -6.38 22.28 -55.62
C GLY A 35 -5.40 22.97 -56.58
N ARG A 36 -4.68 22.12 -57.30
CA ARG A 36 -3.91 22.21 -58.56
C ARG A 36 -3.19 20.86 -58.64
N GLY A 37 -2.99 20.15 -59.73
CA GLY A 37 -2.99 20.37 -61.17
C GLY A 37 -2.43 19.05 -61.73
N GLY A 38 -2.88 18.61 -62.91
CA GLY A 38 -2.55 17.28 -63.43
C GLY A 38 -1.07 17.13 -63.79
N ASP A 39 -0.58 15.91 -63.64
CA ASP A 39 0.49 15.40 -64.50
C ASP A 39 0.31 13.89 -64.71
N ALA A 40 0.68 13.45 -65.91
CA ALA A 40 0.32 12.17 -66.50
C ALA A 40 1.28 11.03 -66.11
N GLY A 41 0.72 9.80 -66.03
CA GLY A 41 1.40 8.58 -66.50
C GLY A 41 2.32 7.84 -65.52
N ALA A 42 1.75 6.84 -64.83
CA ALA A 42 2.41 5.56 -64.52
C ALA A 42 1.31 4.51 -64.23
N PRO A 43 1.39 3.27 -64.73
CA PRO A 43 0.46 2.22 -64.33
C PRO A 43 0.74 1.82 -62.86
N PRO A 44 -0.24 1.27 -62.13
CA PRO A 44 -0.01 0.82 -60.77
C PRO A 44 1.00 -0.34 -60.81
N GLU A 45 2.09 -0.23 -60.05
CA GLU A 45 2.91 -1.40 -59.72
C GLU A 45 2.02 -2.42 -59.00
N GLU A 46 1.78 -3.54 -59.67
CA GLU A 46 1.20 -4.72 -59.02
C GLU A 46 2.17 -5.16 -57.92
N HIS A 47 1.76 -5.02 -56.67
CA HIS A 47 2.43 -5.66 -55.55
C HIS A 47 2.32 -7.18 -55.68
N TYR A 48 3.32 -7.79 -56.33
CA TYR A 48 3.55 -9.23 -56.31
C TYR A 48 3.92 -9.65 -54.89
N THR A 49 3.02 -10.31 -54.18
CA THR A 49 3.33 -10.98 -52.91
C THR A 49 4.03 -12.31 -53.18
N SER A 50 4.97 -12.73 -52.33
CA SER A 50 5.82 -13.91 -52.54
C SER A 50 5.08 -15.26 -52.48
N ALA A 51 3.76 -15.24 -52.26
CA ALA A 51 2.92 -16.42 -52.09
C ALA A 51 2.67 -17.24 -53.38
N ASP A 52 3.02 -16.73 -54.56
CA ASP A 52 2.77 -17.40 -55.85
C ASP A 52 3.99 -18.16 -56.43
N ARG A 53 5.07 -18.34 -55.67
CA ARG A 53 6.31 -19.03 -56.12
C ARG A 53 6.50 -20.47 -55.64
N GLY A 54 5.43 -21.15 -55.26
CA GLY A 54 5.51 -22.55 -54.85
C GLY A 54 5.32 -23.56 -55.98
N PHE A 55 6.32 -24.40 -56.27
CA PHE A 55 6.22 -25.51 -57.22
C PHE A 55 5.46 -26.72 -56.62
N LEU A 56 5.34 -26.80 -55.29
CA LEU A 56 4.85 -28.00 -54.63
C LEU A 56 3.30 -28.07 -54.61
N PRO A 57 2.70 -29.27 -54.69
CA PRO A 57 1.25 -29.43 -54.83
C PRO A 57 0.42 -28.77 -53.71
N TRP A 58 0.93 -28.72 -52.48
CA TRP A 58 0.25 -28.10 -51.34
C TRP A 58 0.39 -26.57 -51.30
N GLU A 59 1.43 -26.01 -51.92
CA GLU A 59 1.60 -24.57 -52.09
C GLU A 59 0.58 -24.04 -53.11
N ARG A 60 0.38 -24.76 -54.22
CA ARG A 60 -0.68 -24.45 -55.20
C ARG A 60 -2.10 -24.55 -54.62
N ARG A 61 -2.31 -25.49 -53.69
CA ARG A 61 -3.59 -25.65 -52.98
C ARG A 61 -3.73 -24.68 -51.78
N LYS A 62 -2.71 -23.85 -51.52
CA LYS A 62 -2.65 -22.87 -50.43
C LYS A 62 -3.00 -23.47 -49.06
N TYR A 63 -2.52 -24.69 -48.80
CA TYR A 63 -2.85 -25.45 -47.59
C TYR A 63 -2.36 -24.77 -46.29
N PHE A 64 -1.23 -24.07 -46.37
CA PHE A 64 -0.61 -23.36 -45.24
C PHE A 64 -0.89 -21.85 -45.26
N ARG A 65 -1.89 -21.39 -46.02
CA ARG A 65 -2.18 -19.96 -46.15
C ARG A 65 -2.45 -19.31 -44.80
N ASP A 66 -3.25 -19.97 -43.97
CA ASP A 66 -3.63 -19.45 -42.65
C ASP A 66 -2.39 -19.27 -41.76
N LEU A 67 -1.43 -20.22 -41.81
CA LEU A 67 -0.18 -20.10 -41.04
C LEU A 67 0.74 -19.00 -41.57
N LEU A 68 0.83 -18.82 -42.89
CA LEU A 68 1.62 -17.75 -43.51
C LEU A 68 1.00 -16.37 -43.26
N GLU A 69 -0.33 -16.27 -43.28
CA GLU A 69 -1.05 -15.05 -42.90
C GLU A 69 -0.90 -14.74 -41.40
N GLU A 70 -0.87 -15.77 -40.54
CA GLU A 70 -0.60 -15.64 -39.11
C GLU A 70 0.85 -15.22 -38.83
N GLU A 71 1.82 -15.77 -39.56
CA GLU A 71 3.23 -15.38 -39.52
C GLU A 71 3.40 -13.93 -39.99
N GLU A 72 2.83 -13.53 -41.13
CA GLU A 72 2.83 -12.12 -41.59
C GLU A 72 2.15 -11.19 -40.57
N ARG A 73 1.07 -11.64 -39.93
CA ARG A 73 0.39 -10.87 -38.87
C ARG A 73 1.30 -10.70 -37.66
N LEU A 74 1.97 -11.76 -37.22
CA LEU A 74 2.92 -11.73 -36.10
C LEU A 74 4.15 -10.89 -36.43
N GLU A 75 4.69 -10.98 -37.65
CA GLU A 75 5.77 -10.14 -38.14
C GLU A 75 5.34 -8.66 -38.24
N ARG A 76 4.11 -8.37 -38.67
CA ARG A 76 3.54 -7.01 -38.62
C ARG A 76 3.40 -6.52 -37.18
N GLU A 77 2.91 -7.35 -36.26
CA GLU A 77 2.81 -7.01 -34.84
C GLU A 77 4.20 -6.77 -34.19
N LEU A 78 5.21 -7.56 -34.57
CA LEU A 78 6.61 -7.39 -34.18
C LEU A 78 7.22 -6.10 -34.79
N SER A 79 6.95 -5.82 -36.06
CA SER A 79 7.43 -4.60 -36.75
C SER A 79 6.76 -3.33 -36.22
N TYR A 80 5.51 -3.41 -35.75
CA TYR A 80 4.83 -2.31 -35.05
C TYR A 80 5.50 -1.94 -33.72
N ARG A 81 6.43 -2.75 -33.21
CA ARG A 81 7.28 -2.43 -32.03
C ARG A 81 8.64 -1.80 -32.36
N ALA A 82 9.00 -1.57 -33.62
CA ALA A 82 10.33 -1.05 -33.94
C ALA A 82 10.30 0.04 -35.04
N ASN A 83 9.73 1.21 -34.72
CA ASN A 83 10.13 2.47 -35.34
C ASN A 83 9.97 3.63 -34.34
N SER A 84 10.84 3.65 -33.33
CA SER A 84 10.96 4.71 -32.32
C SER A 84 11.43 6.06 -32.89
N ALA A 85 11.87 6.10 -34.15
CA ALA A 85 12.38 7.31 -34.80
C ALA A 85 11.30 8.19 -35.46
N ALA A 86 10.09 7.68 -35.72
CA ALA A 86 9.01 8.41 -36.40
C ALA A 86 7.77 8.66 -35.52
N ALA A 87 7.83 8.31 -34.23
CA ALA A 87 6.75 8.58 -33.29
C ALA A 87 6.87 10.02 -32.75
N GLY A 88 6.05 10.93 -33.29
CA GLY A 88 5.78 12.22 -32.65
C GLY A 88 5.53 12.01 -31.16
N ARG A 89 6.06 12.92 -30.33
CA ARG A 89 6.17 12.87 -28.85
C ARG A 89 4.93 12.28 -28.17
N ARG A 90 4.84 10.94 -28.15
CA ARG A 90 3.81 10.21 -27.40
C ARG A 90 4.22 10.39 -25.95
N LEU A 91 3.38 11.04 -25.15
CA LEU A 91 3.53 11.03 -23.69
C LEU A 91 3.54 9.56 -23.27
N ARG A 92 4.73 8.99 -23.11
CA ARG A 92 4.90 7.63 -22.60
C ARG A 92 4.42 7.66 -21.16
N ASP A 93 3.54 6.73 -20.82
CA ASP A 93 3.15 6.51 -19.43
C ASP A 93 4.32 5.84 -18.72
N THR A 94 5.31 6.65 -18.32
CA THR A 94 6.54 6.18 -17.68
C THR A 94 6.25 5.47 -16.35
N PHE A 95 5.07 5.68 -15.76
CA PHE A 95 4.65 4.96 -14.57
C PHE A 95 4.17 3.55 -14.89
N ALA A 96 3.30 3.39 -15.89
CA ALA A 96 2.89 2.07 -16.33
C ALA A 96 4.08 1.25 -16.86
N ASP A 97 5.02 1.90 -17.54
CA ASP A 97 6.21 1.24 -18.05
C ASP A 97 7.17 0.80 -16.93
N SER A 98 7.37 1.62 -15.89
CA SER A 98 8.19 1.23 -14.73
C SER A 98 7.59 0.07 -13.94
N LEU A 99 6.26 0.01 -13.82
CA LEU A 99 5.56 -1.15 -13.25
C LEU A 99 5.83 -2.44 -14.03
N ARG A 100 5.76 -2.38 -15.36
CA ARG A 100 6.06 -3.54 -16.23
C ARG A 100 7.52 -3.96 -16.13
N TYR A 101 8.43 -2.99 -16.07
CA TYR A 101 9.85 -3.22 -15.88
C TYR A 101 10.13 -4.00 -14.60
N VAL A 102 9.63 -3.52 -13.45
CA VAL A 102 9.79 -4.23 -12.17
C VAL A 102 9.12 -5.60 -12.19
N ASN A 103 7.92 -5.73 -12.77
CA ASN A 103 7.26 -7.02 -12.87
C ASN A 103 8.08 -8.04 -13.67
N LYS A 104 8.79 -7.60 -14.73
CA LYS A 104 9.70 -8.45 -15.49
C LYS A 104 10.87 -8.92 -14.63
N LEU A 105 11.50 -8.03 -13.85
CA LEU A 105 12.60 -8.37 -12.95
C LEU A 105 12.16 -9.40 -11.89
N LEU A 106 11.03 -9.13 -11.22
CA LEU A 106 10.48 -10.02 -10.21
C LEU A 106 10.05 -11.38 -10.78
N ASN A 107 9.55 -11.41 -12.02
CA ASN A 107 9.26 -12.67 -12.70
C ASN A 107 10.53 -13.47 -13.00
N GLY A 108 11.63 -12.79 -13.36
CA GLY A 108 12.93 -13.43 -13.55
C GLY A 108 13.47 -14.04 -12.26
N GLN A 109 13.28 -13.35 -11.12
CA GLN A 109 13.85 -13.76 -9.85
C GLN A 109 12.99 -14.77 -9.07
N PHE A 110 11.67 -14.56 -9.01
CA PHE A 110 10.75 -15.33 -8.17
C PHE A 110 9.77 -16.21 -8.96
N GLY A 111 9.92 -16.26 -10.28
CA GLY A 111 8.99 -16.96 -11.17
C GLY A 111 7.77 -16.12 -11.53
N PHE A 112 7.02 -16.63 -12.51
CA PHE A 112 5.91 -15.90 -13.13
C PHE A 112 4.72 -15.78 -12.17
N THR A 113 4.25 -14.55 -11.95
CA THR A 113 3.03 -14.29 -11.18
C THR A 113 2.28 -13.09 -11.75
N SER A 114 0.94 -13.14 -11.71
CA SER A 114 0.10 -12.00 -12.07
C SER A 114 0.06 -11.00 -10.90
N ARG A 115 0.63 -9.82 -11.10
CA ARG A 115 0.76 -8.75 -10.09
C ARG A 115 -0.15 -7.57 -10.43
N LYS A 116 -0.95 -7.13 -9.46
CA LYS A 116 -1.79 -5.92 -9.53
C LYS A 116 -1.05 -4.69 -9.00
N VAL A 117 -1.49 -3.49 -9.36
CA VAL A 117 -0.90 -2.26 -8.83
C VAL A 117 -1.38 -2.06 -7.37
N PRO A 118 -0.48 -1.85 -6.40
CA PRO A 118 -0.86 -1.48 -5.04
C PRO A 118 -1.74 -0.22 -5.05
N ALA A 119 -2.78 -0.20 -4.20
CA ALA A 119 -3.65 0.96 -4.12
C ALA A 119 -2.93 2.20 -3.58
N HIS A 120 -3.45 3.38 -3.94
CA HIS A 120 -2.90 4.67 -3.53
C HIS A 120 -3.17 4.95 -2.04
N MET A 121 -2.31 4.41 -1.18
CA MET A 121 -2.37 4.52 0.27
C MET A 121 -0.97 4.81 0.84
N PRO A 122 -0.86 5.26 2.10
CA PRO A 122 0.42 5.34 2.78
C PRO A 122 1.12 3.96 2.78
N HIS A 123 2.39 3.93 2.43
CA HIS A 123 3.20 2.72 2.44
C HIS A 123 4.20 2.77 3.59
N MET A 124 4.09 1.83 4.52
CA MET A 124 5.06 1.65 5.60
C MET A 124 6.19 0.76 5.09
N ILE A 125 7.41 1.30 5.06
CA ILE A 125 8.58 0.64 4.51
C ILE A 125 9.58 0.38 5.63
N ASP A 126 9.95 -0.89 5.80
CA ASP A 126 11.05 -1.28 6.68
C ASP A 126 12.39 -1.07 5.96
N ARG A 127 13.33 -0.41 6.64
CA ARG A 127 14.63 -0.06 6.05
C ARG A 127 15.50 -1.27 5.79
N LEU A 128 15.47 -2.28 6.66
CA LEU A 128 16.28 -3.49 6.51
C LEU A 128 15.75 -4.33 5.35
N VAL A 129 14.43 -4.48 5.26
CA VAL A 129 13.79 -5.17 4.13
C VAL A 129 14.05 -4.44 2.81
N MET A 130 13.98 -3.11 2.81
CA MET A 130 14.32 -2.31 1.64
C MET A 130 15.80 -2.46 1.25
N GLN A 131 16.71 -2.55 2.22
CA GLN A 131 18.12 -2.81 1.96
C GLN A 131 18.31 -4.18 1.29
N GLU A 132 17.68 -5.23 1.80
CA GLU A 132 17.74 -6.56 1.17
C GLU A 132 17.24 -6.54 -0.28
N LEU A 133 16.16 -5.80 -0.56
CA LEU A 133 15.65 -5.64 -1.92
C LEU A 133 16.63 -4.85 -2.81
N GLN A 134 17.29 -3.83 -2.27
CA GLN A 134 18.30 -3.06 -2.99
C GLN A 134 19.55 -3.89 -3.28
N ASP A 135 19.98 -4.71 -2.33
CA ASP A 135 21.12 -5.62 -2.46
C ASP A 135 20.84 -6.71 -3.51
N MET A 136 19.56 -7.05 -3.75
CA MET A 136 19.14 -7.98 -4.80
C MET A 136 19.19 -7.38 -6.21
N PHE A 137 18.92 -6.08 -6.36
CA PHE A 137 18.86 -5.40 -7.66
C PHE A 137 19.70 -4.09 -7.65
N PRO A 138 21.01 -4.16 -7.36
CA PRO A 138 21.81 -2.96 -7.12
C PRO A 138 21.88 -2.07 -8.36
N ALA A 139 22.07 -2.66 -9.54
CA ALA A 139 22.20 -1.91 -10.79
C ALA A 139 20.91 -1.17 -11.17
N GLU A 140 19.75 -1.78 -10.92
CA GLU A 140 18.44 -1.22 -11.22
C GLU A 140 18.08 -0.07 -10.28
N PHE A 141 18.42 -0.19 -8.99
CA PHE A 141 18.28 0.91 -8.04
C PHE A 141 19.26 2.05 -8.32
N ASP A 142 20.53 1.76 -8.66
CA ASP A 142 21.50 2.78 -9.06
C ASP A 142 21.02 3.55 -10.30
N LYS A 143 20.49 2.84 -11.28
CA LYS A 143 19.90 3.44 -12.48
C LYS A 143 18.70 4.33 -12.13
N THR A 144 17.81 3.86 -11.26
CA THR A 144 16.67 4.63 -10.75
C THR A 144 17.14 5.92 -10.07
N SER A 145 18.18 5.84 -9.22
CA SER A 145 18.77 6.99 -8.54
C SER A 145 19.44 8.00 -9.48
N SER A 146 19.86 7.58 -10.67
CA SER A 146 20.43 8.48 -11.68
C SER A 146 19.39 9.37 -12.37
N HIS A 147 18.12 8.96 -12.37
CA HIS A 147 17.05 9.69 -13.04
C HIS A 147 16.54 10.86 -12.19
N LYS A 148 16.41 12.04 -12.80
CA LYS A 148 15.85 13.24 -12.12
C LYS A 148 14.33 13.30 -12.14
N VAL A 149 13.71 12.64 -13.10
CA VAL A 149 12.26 12.58 -13.34
C VAL A 149 11.90 11.15 -13.69
N ARG A 150 10.64 10.79 -13.39
CA ARG A 150 10.13 9.43 -13.56
C ARG A 150 10.50 8.84 -14.93
N HIS A 151 11.17 7.70 -14.89
CA HIS A 151 11.64 6.96 -16.05
C HIS A 151 10.96 5.60 -16.16
N SER A 152 10.87 5.07 -17.39
CA SER A 152 10.23 3.77 -17.67
C SER A 152 10.99 2.57 -17.09
N GLU A 153 12.22 2.77 -16.65
CA GLU A 153 13.09 1.73 -16.07
C GLU A 153 13.38 2.01 -14.59
N ASP A 154 12.56 2.86 -13.96
CA ASP A 154 12.65 3.05 -12.52
C ASP A 154 12.18 1.79 -11.78
N MET A 155 12.87 1.49 -10.69
CA MET A 155 12.37 0.61 -9.65
C MET A 155 11.18 1.29 -9.00
N GLN A 156 9.97 0.93 -9.44
CA GLN A 156 8.75 1.45 -8.85
C GLN A 156 8.65 1.02 -7.38
N PHE A 157 8.98 1.95 -6.50
CA PHE A 157 9.21 1.77 -5.08
C PHE A 157 8.17 0.91 -4.37
N ALA A 158 6.89 1.33 -4.38
CA ALA A 158 5.82 0.59 -3.69
C ALA A 158 5.63 -0.82 -4.28
N PHE A 159 5.58 -0.90 -5.61
CA PHE A 159 5.37 -2.16 -6.31
C PHE A 159 6.52 -3.14 -6.03
N SER A 160 7.77 -2.67 -6.13
CA SER A 160 8.96 -3.48 -5.84
C SER A 160 8.96 -4.01 -4.40
N TYR A 161 8.66 -3.16 -3.42
CA TYR A 161 8.68 -3.53 -2.01
C TYR A 161 7.59 -4.54 -1.62
N PHE A 162 6.33 -4.28 -1.95
CA PHE A 162 5.25 -5.19 -1.56
C PHE A 162 5.35 -6.54 -2.25
N TYR A 163 5.75 -6.57 -3.53
CA TYR A 163 5.92 -7.85 -4.21
C TYR A 163 7.19 -8.58 -3.80
N TYR A 164 8.24 -7.88 -3.37
CA TYR A 164 9.35 -8.52 -2.67
C TYR A 164 8.87 -9.20 -1.39
N LEU A 165 8.09 -8.50 -0.54
CA LEU A 165 7.53 -9.10 0.67
C LEU A 165 6.68 -10.35 0.37
N MET A 166 5.88 -10.31 -0.69
CA MET A 166 4.99 -11.40 -1.08
C MET A 166 5.72 -12.56 -1.77
N SER A 167 6.88 -12.33 -2.36
CA SER A 167 7.61 -13.32 -3.17
C SER A 167 8.91 -13.82 -2.52
N ALA A 168 9.46 -13.10 -1.55
CA ALA A 168 10.69 -13.50 -0.87
C ALA A 168 10.47 -14.82 -0.13
N LEU A 169 11.26 -15.82 -0.49
CA LEU A 169 11.23 -17.15 0.12
C LEU A 169 12.30 -17.24 1.21
N GLN A 170 11.96 -17.94 2.29
CA GLN A 170 12.92 -18.35 3.31
C GLN A 170 13.29 -19.80 3.04
N GLN A 171 14.60 -20.11 3.03
CA GLN A 171 15.04 -21.50 2.97
C GLN A 171 14.44 -22.28 4.14
N LEU A 172 13.84 -23.42 3.82
CA LEU A 172 13.20 -24.28 4.80
C LEU A 172 14.19 -24.68 5.91
N ASP A 173 13.85 -24.36 7.14
CA ASP A 173 14.60 -24.84 8.29
C ASP A 173 14.05 -26.22 8.70
N VAL A 174 14.80 -27.29 8.42
CA VAL A 174 14.43 -28.68 8.78
C VAL A 174 14.19 -28.80 10.28
N ALA A 175 14.84 -27.98 11.10
CA ALA A 175 14.62 -27.93 12.54
C ALA A 175 13.18 -27.52 12.88
N ARG A 176 12.57 -26.61 12.12
CA ARG A 176 11.16 -26.23 12.29
C ARG A 176 10.21 -27.30 11.80
N VAL A 177 10.57 -28.03 10.75
CA VAL A 177 9.78 -29.19 10.30
C VAL A 177 9.71 -30.24 11.40
N PHE A 178 10.82 -30.52 12.08
CA PHE A 178 10.81 -31.39 13.25
C PHE A 178 9.85 -30.89 14.33
N ASP A 179 9.94 -29.61 14.71
CA ASP A 179 9.09 -29.01 15.75
C ASP A 179 7.59 -29.00 15.37
N GLU A 180 7.24 -28.98 14.09
CA GLU A 180 5.86 -29.08 13.61
C GLU A 180 5.32 -30.52 13.65
N ILE A 181 6.18 -31.52 13.55
CA ILE A 181 5.83 -32.94 13.55
C ILE A 181 5.84 -33.53 14.96
N ASP A 182 6.71 -33.03 15.84
CA ASP A 182 6.75 -33.32 17.27
C ASP A 182 5.55 -32.65 17.97
N THR A 183 4.41 -33.32 17.92
CA THR A 183 3.12 -32.79 18.35
C THR A 183 3.01 -32.72 19.87
N ASP A 184 3.66 -33.63 20.58
CA ASP A 184 3.69 -33.67 22.04
C ASP A 184 4.89 -32.93 22.65
N ARG A 185 5.80 -32.42 21.81
CA ARG A 185 7.02 -31.68 22.19
C ARG A 185 7.93 -32.51 23.09
N SER A 186 7.93 -33.82 22.90
CA SER A 186 8.81 -34.73 23.61
C SER A 186 10.25 -34.61 23.16
N GLY A 187 10.54 -33.96 22.04
CA GLY A 187 11.89 -33.83 21.47
C GLY A 187 12.39 -35.10 20.75
N VAL A 188 11.55 -36.13 20.66
CA VAL A 188 11.81 -37.41 19.99
C VAL A 188 10.57 -37.80 19.20
N LEU A 189 10.70 -38.16 17.92
CA LEU A 189 9.53 -38.55 17.12
C LEU A 189 9.09 -39.99 17.43
N SER A 190 7.82 -40.17 17.81
CA SER A 190 7.17 -41.48 17.92
C SER A 190 6.91 -42.14 16.57
N ASP A 191 6.59 -43.44 16.52
CA ASP A 191 6.21 -44.15 15.28
C ASP A 191 5.03 -43.47 14.55
N ARG A 192 4.11 -42.86 15.30
CA ARG A 192 2.95 -42.15 14.75
C ARG A 192 3.35 -40.83 14.10
N GLU A 193 4.33 -40.14 14.68
CA GLU A 193 4.87 -38.88 14.15
C GLU A 193 5.81 -39.13 12.98
N ILE A 194 6.62 -40.19 13.03
CA ILE A 194 7.43 -40.67 11.89
C ILE A 194 6.51 -40.99 10.71
N ARG A 195 5.39 -41.68 10.94
CA ARG A 195 4.38 -41.90 9.91
C ARG A 195 3.78 -40.59 9.39
N THR A 196 3.57 -39.61 10.25
CA THR A 196 3.06 -38.27 9.86
C THR A 196 4.09 -37.48 9.06
N LEU A 197 5.38 -37.64 9.34
CA LEU A 197 6.45 -37.12 8.49
C LEU A 197 6.44 -37.82 7.13
N ALA A 198 6.33 -39.16 7.13
CA ALA A 198 6.31 -39.98 5.91
C ALA A 198 5.19 -39.55 4.94
N THR A 199 3.98 -39.27 5.44
CA THR A 199 2.85 -38.80 4.60
C THR A 199 3.12 -37.45 3.95
N ARG A 200 4.00 -36.62 4.51
CA ARG A 200 4.38 -35.33 3.93
C ARG A 200 5.54 -35.46 2.94
N ILE A 201 6.42 -36.45 3.07
CA ILE A 201 7.60 -36.61 2.21
C ILE A 201 7.41 -37.58 1.02
N HIS A 202 6.43 -38.50 1.11
CA HIS A 202 6.11 -39.47 0.06
C HIS A 202 4.75 -39.18 -0.59
N GLU A 203 4.55 -39.71 -1.80
CA GLU A 203 3.24 -39.67 -2.47
C GLU A 203 2.24 -40.58 -1.75
N LEU A 204 0.97 -40.17 -1.72
CA LEU A 204 -0.09 -40.92 -1.07
C LEU A 204 -0.80 -41.86 -2.07
N PRO A 205 -1.24 -43.06 -1.64
CA PRO A 205 -1.16 -43.61 -0.28
C PRO A 205 0.21 -44.18 0.08
N LEU A 206 0.59 -44.10 1.36
CA LEU A 206 1.85 -44.65 1.84
C LEU A 206 1.93 -46.17 1.65
N SER A 207 2.99 -46.64 1.01
CA SER A 207 3.31 -48.06 0.97
C SER A 207 4.11 -48.48 2.21
N LEU A 208 4.11 -49.77 2.52
CA LEU A 208 4.94 -50.32 3.59
C LEU A 208 6.44 -50.20 3.27
N GLN A 209 6.80 -50.17 1.98
CA GLN A 209 8.19 -49.96 1.53
C GLN A 209 8.66 -48.54 1.80
N ASP A 210 7.78 -47.53 1.71
CA ASP A 210 8.12 -46.14 2.01
C ASP A 210 8.43 -45.95 3.50
N LEU A 211 7.62 -46.54 4.38
CA LEU A 211 7.81 -46.47 5.83
C LEU A 211 9.09 -47.21 6.27
N THR A 212 9.24 -48.46 5.85
CA THR A 212 10.45 -49.25 6.15
C THR A 212 11.70 -48.61 5.55
N GLY A 213 11.61 -48.01 4.36
CA GLY A 213 12.69 -47.24 3.76
C GLY A 213 13.10 -46.04 4.62
N LEU A 214 12.14 -45.30 5.17
CA LEU A 214 12.40 -44.16 6.05
C LEU A 214 13.04 -44.59 7.39
N GLU A 215 12.52 -45.64 8.01
CA GLU A 215 13.08 -46.23 9.24
C GLU A 215 14.53 -46.68 9.02
N GLN A 216 14.80 -47.39 7.92
CA GLN A 216 16.18 -47.81 7.60
C GLN A 216 17.11 -46.63 7.33
N MET A 217 16.63 -45.54 6.74
CA MET A 217 17.42 -44.30 6.61
C MET A 217 17.76 -43.70 7.98
N LEU A 218 16.81 -43.67 8.92
CA LEU A 218 17.03 -43.19 10.29
C LEU A 218 18.03 -44.07 11.05
N ILE A 219 17.90 -45.40 10.95
CA ILE A 219 18.81 -46.39 11.55
C ILE A 219 20.23 -46.24 10.99
N ASN A 220 20.37 -46.08 9.68
CA ASN A 220 21.68 -45.92 9.06
C ASN A 220 22.32 -44.58 9.45
N CYS A 221 21.54 -43.50 9.46
CA CYS A 221 22.02 -42.20 9.89
C CYS A 221 22.52 -42.21 11.34
N SER A 222 21.82 -42.88 12.27
CA SER A 222 22.25 -42.95 13.66
C SER A 222 23.57 -43.67 13.86
N LYS A 223 23.87 -44.67 13.03
CA LYS A 223 25.16 -45.40 13.03
C LYS A 223 26.31 -44.57 12.46
N THR A 224 26.02 -43.70 11.48
CA THR A 224 27.05 -42.89 10.80
C THR A 224 27.38 -41.58 11.51
N LEU A 225 26.44 -41.04 12.29
CA LEU A 225 26.58 -39.74 12.94
C LEU A 225 27.25 -39.86 14.33
N PRO A 226 28.14 -38.91 14.71
CA PRO A 226 28.72 -38.88 16.04
C PRO A 226 27.65 -38.73 17.13
N SER A 227 27.79 -39.48 18.24
CA SER A 227 26.84 -39.48 19.37
C SER A 227 26.57 -38.10 19.97
N ASN A 228 27.55 -37.19 19.86
CA ASN A 228 27.44 -35.82 20.37
C ASN A 228 26.40 -34.98 19.60
N LEU A 229 26.12 -35.28 18.33
CA LEU A 229 25.17 -34.55 17.49
C LEU A 229 23.75 -35.13 17.58
N THR A 230 23.64 -36.43 17.88
CA THR A 230 22.35 -37.13 18.01
C THR A 230 21.73 -36.97 19.40
N GLN A 231 22.51 -36.58 20.42
CA GLN A 231 22.06 -36.44 21.82
C GLN A 231 21.96 -34.97 22.31
N LEU A 232 21.96 -33.99 21.40
CA LEU A 232 21.94 -32.55 21.75
C LEU A 232 20.75 -32.10 22.63
N HIS A 233 19.69 -32.92 22.73
CA HIS A 233 18.64 -32.78 23.73
C HIS A 233 18.49 -34.09 24.51
N VAL A 234 19.11 -34.17 25.69
CA VAL A 234 18.88 -35.25 26.66
C VAL A 234 17.49 -35.04 27.24
N VAL A 235 16.50 -35.68 26.63
CA VAL A 235 15.14 -35.75 27.17
C VAL A 235 15.11 -36.89 28.19
N SER A 236 14.48 -36.64 29.34
CA SER A 236 14.19 -37.66 30.35
C SER A 236 13.51 -38.87 29.67
N PRO A 237 13.89 -40.11 30.00
CA PRO A 237 13.43 -41.30 29.30
C PRO A 237 11.96 -41.59 29.62
N THR A 238 11.04 -40.88 28.98
CA THR A 238 9.79 -41.52 28.57
C THR A 238 10.21 -42.45 27.44
N GLN A 239 10.40 -43.72 27.77
CA GLN A 239 10.77 -44.79 26.84
C GLN A 239 9.73 -44.86 25.72
N GLU A 240 9.93 -44.10 24.65
CA GLU A 240 9.18 -44.31 23.42
C GLU A 240 9.57 -45.70 22.90
N ALA A 241 8.59 -46.60 22.88
CA ALA A 241 8.79 -47.98 22.47
C ALA A 241 8.41 -48.10 21.00
N TYR A 242 9.42 -48.05 20.13
CA TYR A 242 9.24 -48.27 18.70
C TYR A 242 8.79 -49.71 18.41
N TYR A 243 7.98 -49.90 17.37
CA TYR A 243 7.60 -51.24 16.92
C TYR A 243 8.80 -52.09 16.46
N ASP A 244 9.79 -51.45 15.82
CA ASP A 244 11.07 -52.07 15.47
C ASP A 244 12.09 -51.85 16.61
N PRO A 245 12.57 -52.91 17.29
CA PRO A 245 13.57 -52.80 18.35
C PRO A 245 14.92 -52.20 17.92
N SER A 246 15.20 -52.17 16.61
CA SER A 246 16.44 -51.62 16.05
C SER A 246 16.41 -50.11 15.84
N MET A 247 15.26 -49.46 16.03
CA MET A 247 15.09 -48.03 15.84
C MET A 247 15.80 -47.21 16.94
N PRO A 248 16.63 -46.22 16.56
CA PRO A 248 17.20 -45.27 17.50
C PRO A 248 16.15 -44.23 17.95
N PRO A 249 16.36 -43.54 19.07
CA PRO A 249 15.55 -42.37 19.40
C PRO A 249 15.71 -41.30 18.31
N VAL A 250 14.62 -40.96 17.62
CA VAL A 250 14.62 -40.00 16.51
C VAL A 250 14.58 -38.57 17.05
N THR A 251 15.75 -38.06 17.43
CA THR A 251 15.89 -36.68 17.94
C THR A 251 15.97 -35.65 16.81
N LYS A 252 15.74 -34.38 17.17
CA LYS A 252 15.93 -33.23 16.28
C LYS A 252 17.31 -33.20 15.63
N GLY A 253 18.35 -33.49 16.40
CA GLY A 253 19.74 -33.54 15.92
C GLY A 253 19.97 -34.64 14.89
N LEU A 254 19.31 -35.81 15.03
CA LEU A 254 19.40 -36.88 14.04
C LEU A 254 18.76 -36.46 12.71
N VAL A 255 17.56 -35.88 12.74
CA VAL A 255 16.83 -35.49 11.52
C VAL A 255 17.54 -34.36 10.77
N VAL A 256 18.02 -33.33 11.48
CA VAL A 256 18.69 -32.17 10.85
C VAL A 256 20.05 -32.53 10.24
N ASN A 257 20.77 -33.51 10.79
CA ASN A 257 22.10 -33.89 10.29
C ASN A 257 22.08 -35.09 9.33
N CYS A 258 20.94 -35.75 9.14
CA CYS A 258 20.80 -36.87 8.23
C CYS A 258 20.50 -36.40 6.80
N LYS A 259 21.54 -36.25 5.97
CA LYS A 259 21.43 -35.75 4.58
C LYS A 259 20.32 -36.41 3.73
N PRO A 260 20.18 -37.75 3.71
CA PRO A 260 19.13 -38.39 2.91
C PRO A 260 17.71 -37.97 3.32
N ILE A 261 17.50 -37.67 4.60
CA ILE A 261 16.21 -37.25 5.14
C ILE A 261 16.01 -35.75 4.91
N THR A 262 17.02 -34.93 5.15
CA THR A 262 16.94 -33.48 4.86
C THR A 262 16.62 -33.25 3.39
N ASP A 263 17.23 -34.00 2.47
CA ASP A 263 16.99 -33.85 1.04
C ASP A 263 15.55 -34.21 0.65
N ARG A 264 14.99 -35.27 1.28
CA ARG A 264 13.58 -35.64 1.09
C ARG A 264 12.63 -34.60 1.68
N ILE A 265 12.95 -34.05 2.84
CA ILE A 265 12.18 -32.97 3.47
C ILE A 265 12.21 -31.73 2.57
N HIS A 266 13.39 -31.30 2.10
CA HIS A 266 13.51 -30.16 1.19
C HIS A 266 12.77 -30.37 -0.14
N LYS A 267 12.74 -31.60 -0.67
CA LYS A 267 12.02 -31.90 -1.91
C LYS A 267 10.50 -31.84 -1.74
N ALA A 268 10.00 -32.27 -0.58
CA ALA A 268 8.57 -32.43 -0.36
C ALA A 268 7.90 -31.19 0.24
N PHE A 269 8.61 -30.46 1.10
CA PHE A 269 8.14 -29.22 1.67
C PHE A 269 8.48 -28.07 0.72
N LYS A 270 7.47 -27.30 0.33
CA LYS A 270 7.67 -26.10 -0.48
C LYS A 270 8.35 -25.03 0.37
N ASP A 271 9.19 -24.21 -0.27
CA ASP A 271 9.73 -23.01 0.35
C ASP A 271 8.61 -22.15 0.91
N GLN A 272 8.80 -21.67 2.14
CA GLN A 272 7.83 -20.82 2.79
C GLN A 272 8.13 -19.35 2.48
N ASN A 273 7.08 -18.54 2.40
CA ASN A 273 7.26 -17.10 2.28
C ASN A 273 7.95 -16.58 3.54
N LYS A 274 9.05 -15.83 3.35
CA LYS A 274 9.82 -15.20 4.42
C LYS A 274 8.95 -14.24 5.23
N TYR A 275 8.05 -13.52 4.55
CA TYR A 275 7.15 -12.57 5.18
C TYR A 275 5.70 -13.03 5.09
N LYS A 276 4.96 -12.84 6.19
CA LYS A 276 3.52 -13.07 6.22
C LYS A 276 2.82 -11.90 5.54
N PHE A 277 1.83 -12.20 4.70
CA PHE A 277 1.02 -11.19 4.04
C PHE A 277 -0.42 -11.65 3.87
N GLU A 278 -1.31 -10.69 3.68
CA GLU A 278 -2.71 -10.89 3.30
C GLU A 278 -3.05 -9.90 2.18
N THR A 279 -3.80 -10.35 1.19
CA THR A 279 -4.30 -9.46 0.12
C THR A 279 -5.73 -9.06 0.44
N MET A 280 -5.93 -7.77 0.70
CA MET A 280 -7.26 -7.20 0.95
C MET A 280 -7.82 -6.54 -0.32
N GLY A 281 -9.13 -6.40 -0.41
CA GLY A 281 -9.78 -5.72 -1.53
C GLY A 281 -9.82 -4.19 -1.37
N GLU A 282 -10.45 -3.54 -2.36
CA GLU A 282 -10.57 -2.08 -2.41
C GLU A 282 -11.54 -1.51 -1.37
N GLU A 283 -12.37 -2.36 -0.76
CA GLU A 283 -13.30 -1.99 0.31
C GLU A 283 -12.62 -1.42 1.55
N GLU A 284 -11.33 -1.64 1.73
CA GLU A 284 -10.55 -1.11 2.84
C GLU A 284 -10.02 0.31 2.60
N ILE A 285 -10.24 0.86 1.40
CA ILE A 285 -9.66 2.12 0.95
C ILE A 285 -10.76 3.08 0.47
N ALA A 286 -10.70 4.32 0.92
CA ALA A 286 -11.48 5.43 0.39
C ALA A 286 -10.57 6.37 -0.40
N PHE A 287 -10.68 6.39 -1.73
CA PHE A 287 -10.01 7.39 -2.58
C PHE A 287 -11.05 8.39 -3.10
N LYS A 288 -10.97 9.65 -2.67
CA LYS A 288 -11.85 10.72 -3.11
C LYS A 288 -11.04 11.87 -3.70
N MET A 289 -11.29 12.19 -4.97
CA MET A 289 -10.81 13.43 -5.57
C MET A 289 -11.70 14.58 -5.13
N VAL A 290 -11.13 15.53 -4.39
CA VAL A 290 -11.83 16.68 -3.83
C VAL A 290 -11.80 17.81 -4.85
N ARG A 291 -12.96 18.10 -5.44
CA ARG A 291 -13.14 19.20 -6.41
C ARG A 291 -13.69 20.45 -5.70
N THR A 292 -13.93 21.52 -6.45
CA THR A 292 -14.40 22.80 -5.88
C THR A 292 -15.90 22.86 -5.57
N ASN A 293 -16.69 21.84 -5.93
CA ASN A 293 -18.14 21.82 -5.66
C ASN A 293 -18.41 21.42 -4.19
N VAL A 294 -18.80 22.38 -3.36
CA VAL A 294 -19.01 22.19 -1.91
C VAL A 294 -20.00 21.06 -1.61
N SER A 295 -21.16 21.02 -2.25
CA SER A 295 -22.19 20.00 -1.99
C SER A 295 -21.69 18.59 -2.29
N HIS A 296 -20.92 18.43 -3.37
CA HIS A 296 -20.33 17.15 -3.72
C HIS A 296 -19.25 16.74 -2.71
N VAL A 297 -18.40 17.67 -2.28
CA VAL A 297 -17.36 17.40 -1.29
C VAL A 297 -17.97 17.00 0.06
N VAL A 298 -18.99 17.71 0.53
CA VAL A 298 -19.70 17.36 1.77
C VAL A 298 -20.24 15.92 1.68
N GLY A 299 -20.93 15.57 0.59
CA GLY A 299 -21.43 14.21 0.38
C GLY A 299 -20.32 13.15 0.35
N GLN A 300 -19.18 13.42 -0.27
CA GLN A 300 -18.03 12.51 -0.29
C GLN A 300 -17.43 12.28 1.10
N LEU A 301 -17.34 13.34 1.92
CA LEU A 301 -16.78 13.27 3.27
C LEU A 301 -17.75 12.62 4.25
N ASP A 302 -19.05 12.88 4.11
CA ASP A 302 -20.08 12.24 4.93
C ASP A 302 -20.20 10.74 4.64
N ASP A 303 -19.99 10.32 3.38
CA ASP A 303 -19.86 8.90 3.03
C ASP A 303 -18.70 8.23 3.80
N ILE A 304 -17.56 8.91 3.93
CA ILE A 304 -16.42 8.41 4.72
C ILE A 304 -16.76 8.37 6.21
N ARG A 305 -17.44 9.39 6.75
CA ARG A 305 -17.89 9.40 8.15
C ARG A 305 -18.83 8.24 8.45
N LYS A 306 -19.76 7.95 7.53
CA LYS A 306 -20.72 6.86 7.65
C LYS A 306 -20.06 5.48 7.51
N ASN A 307 -19.15 5.35 6.56
CA ASN A 307 -18.49 4.10 6.19
C ASN A 307 -16.96 4.23 6.34
N PRO A 308 -16.44 4.24 7.58
CA PRO A 308 -15.01 4.43 7.81
C PRO A 308 -14.21 3.29 7.19
N ARG A 309 -13.13 3.63 6.48
CA ARG A 309 -12.21 2.71 5.81
C ARG A 309 -10.85 2.75 6.50
N LYS A 310 -10.03 1.69 6.35
CA LYS A 310 -8.67 1.65 6.92
C LYS A 310 -7.78 2.76 6.38
N PHE A 311 -7.84 3.02 5.07
CA PHE A 311 -7.06 4.06 4.42
C PHE A 311 -7.98 5.08 3.77
N ILE A 312 -7.75 6.37 4.05
CA ILE A 312 -8.49 7.47 3.45
C ILE A 312 -7.49 8.35 2.69
N CYS A 313 -7.67 8.45 1.38
CA CYS A 313 -6.91 9.32 0.51
C CYS A 313 -7.84 10.40 -0.07
N LEU A 314 -7.57 11.65 0.29
CA LEU A 314 -8.20 12.82 -0.28
C LEU A 314 -7.22 13.49 -1.23
N ASN A 315 -7.52 13.51 -2.52
CA ASN A 315 -6.66 14.15 -3.51
C ASN A 315 -7.15 15.58 -3.78
N ASP A 316 -6.26 16.56 -3.67
CA ASP A 316 -6.60 17.96 -3.94
C ASP A 316 -6.73 18.21 -5.45
N ASN A 317 -7.98 18.33 -5.91
CA ASN A 317 -8.35 18.75 -7.25
C ASN A 317 -9.14 20.07 -7.20
N ILE A 318 -8.93 20.87 -6.16
CA ILE A 318 -9.63 22.14 -5.96
C ILE A 318 -9.04 23.17 -6.93
N ASP A 319 -9.91 23.84 -7.67
CA ASP A 319 -9.56 25.09 -8.32
C ASP A 319 -9.47 26.19 -7.25
N HIS A 320 -8.25 26.45 -6.78
CA HIS A 320 -7.97 27.42 -5.72
C HIS A 320 -8.29 28.87 -6.12
N GLY A 321 -8.53 29.16 -7.41
CA GLY A 321 -8.98 30.47 -7.89
C GLY A 321 -10.50 30.66 -7.80
N HIS A 322 -11.27 29.60 -7.59
CA HIS A 322 -12.73 29.67 -7.54
C HIS A 322 -13.22 30.21 -6.19
N LYS A 323 -14.33 30.97 -6.22
CA LYS A 323 -14.94 31.61 -5.03
C LYS A 323 -15.29 30.65 -3.89
N ASP A 324 -15.59 29.39 -4.22
CA ASP A 324 -16.01 28.37 -3.26
C ASP A 324 -14.82 27.59 -2.64
N ALA A 325 -13.60 27.78 -3.15
CA ALA A 325 -12.41 27.09 -2.65
C ALA A 325 -12.15 27.31 -1.15
N PRO A 326 -12.33 28.54 -0.58
CA PRO A 326 -12.21 28.75 0.87
C PRO A 326 -13.22 27.92 1.68
N THR A 327 -14.45 27.77 1.17
CA THR A 327 -15.49 26.97 1.81
C THR A 327 -15.14 25.48 1.78
N VAL A 328 -14.66 24.97 0.63
CA VAL A 328 -14.19 23.58 0.52
C VAL A 328 -13.03 23.31 1.50
N LYS A 329 -12.09 24.25 1.64
CA LYS A 329 -11.00 24.14 2.63
C LYS A 329 -11.51 24.11 4.07
N ALA A 330 -12.51 24.93 4.41
CA ALA A 330 -13.12 24.92 5.74
C ALA A 330 -13.81 23.57 6.03
N VAL A 331 -14.55 23.03 5.06
CA VAL A 331 -15.20 21.71 5.16
C VAL A 331 -14.17 20.58 5.33
N LEU A 332 -13.07 20.60 4.57
CA LEU A 332 -11.99 19.62 4.73
C LEU A 332 -11.35 19.70 6.12
N ARG A 333 -11.11 20.92 6.61
CA ARG A 333 -10.55 21.13 7.95
C ARG A 333 -11.48 20.59 9.03
N ASP A 334 -12.77 20.89 8.95
CA ASP A 334 -13.79 20.34 9.84
C ASP A 334 -13.79 18.80 9.83
N PHE A 335 -13.70 18.20 8.64
CA PHE A 335 -13.60 16.74 8.51
C PHE A 335 -12.38 16.16 9.22
N TYR A 336 -11.18 16.73 9.00
CA TYR A 336 -9.97 16.25 9.67
C TYR A 336 -10.00 16.49 11.18
N GLU A 337 -10.42 17.67 11.64
CA GLU A 337 -10.53 17.97 13.08
C GLU A 337 -11.59 17.10 13.77
N SER A 338 -12.62 16.64 13.04
CA SER A 338 -13.63 15.72 13.56
C SER A 338 -13.14 14.27 13.63
N MET A 339 -12.49 13.77 12.58
CA MET A 339 -12.03 12.38 12.49
C MET A 339 -10.71 12.14 13.26
N PHE A 340 -9.86 13.16 13.31
CA PHE A 340 -8.51 13.12 13.89
C PHE A 340 -8.27 14.37 14.77
N PRO A 341 -8.95 14.48 15.93
CA PRO A 341 -8.93 15.68 16.76
C PRO A 341 -7.58 15.96 17.43
N VAL A 342 -6.72 14.94 17.54
CA VAL A 342 -5.38 15.07 18.10
C VAL A 342 -4.39 15.20 16.93
N PRO A 343 -3.69 16.34 16.82
CA PRO A 343 -2.68 16.54 15.78
C PRO A 343 -1.56 15.51 15.87
N SER A 344 -1.10 15.02 14.72
CA SER A 344 0.10 14.21 14.64
C SER A 344 1.33 15.02 15.03
N GLN A 345 2.33 14.38 15.65
CA GLN A 345 3.63 15.00 15.93
C GLN A 345 4.37 15.48 14.66
N PHE A 346 3.96 15.01 13.48
CA PHE A 346 4.50 15.40 12.19
C PHE A 346 3.74 16.57 11.55
N GLU A 347 2.64 17.02 12.14
CA GLU A 347 1.93 18.21 11.67
C GLU A 347 2.72 19.47 12.01
N LEU A 348 2.70 20.43 11.07
CA LEU A 348 3.31 21.73 11.28
C LEU A 348 2.49 22.53 12.31
N PRO A 349 3.12 23.37 13.14
CA PRO A 349 2.40 24.28 14.02
C PRO A 349 1.41 25.14 13.25
N ARG A 350 0.25 25.48 13.85
CA ARG A 350 -0.81 26.28 13.20
C ARG A 350 -0.34 27.65 12.68
N GLU A 351 0.74 28.17 13.25
CA GLU A 351 1.35 29.45 12.91
C GLU A 351 2.35 29.34 11.75
N TYR A 352 2.69 28.12 11.32
CA TYR A 352 3.63 27.88 10.24
C TYR A 352 2.97 28.21 8.89
N ARG A 353 3.27 29.40 8.37
CA ARG A 353 3.01 29.73 6.96
C ARG A 353 4.22 29.26 6.16
N ALA A 354 4.01 28.36 5.20
CA ALA A 354 5.03 28.08 4.20
C ALA A 354 5.29 29.37 3.41
N SER A 355 6.34 30.11 3.78
CA SER A 355 6.97 31.05 2.85
C SER A 355 7.32 30.23 1.61
N SER A 356 6.88 30.68 0.44
CA SER A 356 6.93 30.01 -0.87
C SER A 356 8.36 29.85 -1.43
N THR A 357 9.34 29.61 -0.55
CA THR A 357 10.71 29.32 -0.90
C THR A 357 11.05 27.90 -0.43
N TRP A 358 11.15 26.99 -1.41
CA TRP A 358 11.56 25.59 -1.32
C TRP A 358 12.97 25.34 -0.70
N ALA A 359 13.58 26.34 -0.05
CA ALA A 359 14.97 26.34 0.38
C ALA A 359 15.22 25.75 1.79
N ASN A 360 14.18 25.49 2.59
CA ASN A 360 14.34 25.05 3.98
C ASN A 360 13.96 23.58 4.24
N CYS A 361 14.10 22.69 3.25
CA CYS A 361 14.11 21.23 3.49
C CYS A 361 15.46 20.71 4.02
N ARG A 362 16.22 21.52 4.77
CA ARG A 362 17.36 21.06 5.56
C ARG A 362 17.04 21.21 7.03
N ARG A 363 16.87 20.05 7.68
CA ARG A 363 16.73 19.83 9.13
C ARG A 363 15.44 20.38 9.74
N VAL A 364 14.44 19.53 9.82
CA VAL A 364 13.61 19.48 11.04
C VAL A 364 14.55 18.92 12.12
N PRO A 365 14.96 19.68 13.15
CA PRO A 365 15.73 19.11 14.24
C PRO A 365 14.83 18.10 14.94
N ALA A 366 15.29 16.85 15.05
CA ALA A 366 14.67 15.89 15.94
C ALA A 366 14.61 16.52 17.35
N LEU A 367 13.40 16.78 17.83
CA LEU A 367 13.18 17.20 19.21
C LEU A 367 13.67 16.05 20.11
N PRO A 368 14.53 16.32 21.11
CA PRO A 368 14.95 15.30 22.07
C PRO A 368 13.74 14.75 22.85
N PRO A 369 13.77 13.48 23.28
CA PRO A 369 12.60 12.76 23.79
C PRO A 369 12.05 13.27 25.13
N ASP A 370 12.70 14.25 25.77
CA ASP A 370 12.42 14.62 27.16
C ASP A 370 11.69 15.96 27.35
N ARG A 371 10.96 16.44 26.35
CA ARG A 371 10.00 17.55 26.55
C ARG A 371 8.61 17.16 26.08
N ALA A 372 7.76 16.84 27.05
CA ALA A 372 6.32 16.76 26.85
C ALA A 372 5.82 18.02 26.10
N PRO A 373 5.16 17.87 24.93
CA PRO A 373 4.67 19.00 24.16
C PRO A 373 3.39 19.52 24.80
N GLY A 374 3.51 20.38 25.82
CA GLY A 374 2.34 20.82 26.57
C GLY A 374 2.46 22.09 27.41
N ASP A 375 3.65 22.64 27.64
CA ASP A 375 3.81 23.66 28.70
C ASP A 375 3.84 25.12 28.22
N SER A 376 4.37 25.40 27.03
CA SER A 376 4.44 26.79 26.53
C SER A 376 3.07 27.33 26.12
N GLY A 377 2.22 26.51 25.51
CA GLY A 377 0.88 26.90 25.05
C GLY A 377 -0.14 27.06 26.18
N ARG A 378 -0.07 26.24 27.24
CA ARG A 378 -0.92 26.38 28.43
C ARG A 378 -0.61 27.66 29.19
N ALA A 379 0.66 27.95 29.44
CA ALA A 379 1.08 29.16 30.14
C ALA A 379 0.67 30.46 29.40
N TYR A 380 0.76 30.49 28.06
CA TYR A 380 0.28 31.63 27.28
C TYR A 380 -1.25 31.78 27.37
N ARG A 381 -1.99 30.67 27.25
CA ARG A 381 -3.46 30.68 27.31
C ARG A 381 -3.98 31.07 28.69
N ASP A 382 -3.29 30.67 29.75
CA ASP A 382 -3.63 31.03 31.13
C ASP A 382 -3.29 32.48 31.45
N LYS A 383 -2.17 33.01 30.92
CA LYS A 383 -1.88 34.45 30.96
C LYS A 383 -2.94 35.27 30.20
N LEU A 384 -3.36 34.82 29.02
CA LEU A 384 -4.38 35.50 28.23
C LEU A 384 -5.77 35.47 28.92
N LYS A 385 -6.12 34.34 29.55
CA LYS A 385 -7.33 34.23 30.38
C LYS A 385 -7.26 35.16 31.60
N PHE A 386 -6.12 35.21 32.28
CA PHE A 386 -5.91 36.11 33.41
C PHE A 386 -6.13 37.57 33.00
N TRP A 387 -5.50 38.03 31.93
CA TRP A 387 -5.66 39.41 31.44
C TRP A 387 -7.09 39.72 30.97
N THR A 388 -7.75 38.79 30.28
CA THR A 388 -9.15 38.99 29.89
C THR A 388 -10.09 39.06 31.09
N HIS A 389 -9.85 38.28 32.15
CA HIS A 389 -10.63 38.38 33.39
C HIS A 389 -10.34 39.69 34.14
N CYS A 390 -9.09 40.17 34.18
CA CYS A 390 -8.77 41.47 34.74
C CYS A 390 -9.48 42.62 34.00
N VAL A 391 -9.53 42.58 32.67
CA VAL A 391 -10.25 43.57 31.86
C VAL A 391 -11.76 43.49 32.10
N LEU A 392 -12.32 42.28 32.20
CA LEU A 392 -13.74 42.09 32.49
C LEU A 392 -14.12 42.64 33.87
N VAL A 393 -13.32 42.34 34.90
CA VAL A 393 -13.55 42.82 36.28
C VAL A 393 -13.44 44.34 36.36
N THR A 394 -12.47 44.95 35.67
CA THR A 394 -12.33 46.42 35.64
C THR A 394 -13.50 47.09 34.93
N LEU A 395 -14.01 46.51 33.84
CA LEU A 395 -15.23 46.99 33.19
C LEU A 395 -16.45 46.90 34.10
N VAL A 396 -16.64 45.77 34.79
CA VAL A 396 -17.74 45.59 35.75
C VAL A 396 -17.62 46.56 36.93
N ALA A 397 -16.42 46.78 37.47
CA ALA A 397 -16.21 47.75 38.53
C ALA A 397 -16.52 49.18 38.05
N PHE A 398 -16.09 49.53 36.83
CA PHE A 398 -16.35 50.85 36.25
C PHE A 398 -17.85 51.11 36.04
N THR A 399 -18.62 50.10 35.60
CA THR A 399 -20.07 50.24 35.44
C THR A 399 -20.78 50.40 36.78
N ILE A 400 -20.37 49.65 37.81
CA ILE A 400 -20.91 49.80 39.18
C ILE A 400 -20.60 51.20 39.74
N VAL A 401 -19.34 51.66 39.62
CA VAL A 401 -18.94 53.00 40.10
C VAL A 401 -19.68 54.10 39.35
N SER A 402 -19.88 53.93 38.04
CA SER A 402 -20.66 54.89 37.23
C SER A 402 -22.13 54.89 37.62
N PHE A 403 -22.72 53.73 37.94
CA PHE A 403 -24.10 53.61 38.39
C PHE A 403 -24.34 54.26 39.76
N PHE A 404 -23.38 54.15 40.68
CA PHE A 404 -23.45 54.78 42.00
C PHE A 404 -22.74 56.14 42.08
N ALA A 405 -22.32 56.72 40.95
CA ALA A 405 -21.52 57.94 40.93
C ALA A 405 -22.21 59.11 41.65
N GLU A 406 -23.52 59.28 41.48
CA GLU A 406 -24.27 60.35 42.16
C GLU A 406 -24.38 60.12 43.68
N GLN A 407 -24.59 58.87 44.11
CA GLN A 407 -24.64 58.48 45.53
C GLN A 407 -23.26 58.66 46.20
N LEU A 408 -22.18 58.32 45.50
CA LEU A 408 -20.80 58.52 45.97
C LEU A 408 -20.41 60.00 46.04
N ILE A 409 -20.87 60.83 45.10
CA ILE A 409 -20.67 62.29 45.13
C ILE A 409 -21.45 62.91 46.31
N MET A 410 -22.68 62.46 46.57
CA MET A 410 -23.47 62.88 47.73
C MET A 410 -22.80 62.48 49.05
N LEU A 411 -22.26 61.26 49.15
CA LEU A 411 -21.54 60.78 50.33
C LEU A 411 -20.24 61.58 50.57
N LYS A 412 -19.49 61.88 49.51
CA LYS A 412 -18.29 62.73 49.58
C LYS A 412 -18.60 64.15 50.04
N ARG A 413 -19.72 64.74 49.59
CA ARG A 413 -20.20 66.06 50.04
C ARG A 413 -20.63 66.06 51.52
N ARG A 414 -21.08 64.91 52.04
CA ARG A 414 -21.43 64.72 53.46
C ARG A 414 -20.20 64.54 54.36
N LEU A 415 -19.19 63.82 53.89
CA LEU A 415 -17.97 63.50 54.67
C LEU A 415 -16.92 64.63 54.65
N PHE A 416 -16.92 65.49 53.62
CA PHE A 416 -16.03 66.64 53.53
C PHE A 416 -16.80 67.94 53.24
N PRO A 417 -17.37 68.61 54.27
CA PRO A 417 -17.98 69.92 54.09
C PRO A 417 -16.90 70.97 53.75
N ARG A 418 -17.09 71.64 52.61
CA ARG A 418 -16.18 72.70 52.13
C ARG A 418 -16.29 73.90 53.09
N ARG A 419 -15.18 74.28 53.72
CA ARG A 419 -15.07 75.49 54.57
C ARG A 419 -15.50 76.72 53.75
N ARG A 420 -16.58 77.41 54.17
CA ARG A 420 -17.01 78.69 53.57
C ARG A 420 -15.94 79.74 53.84
N VAL A 421 -15.29 80.24 52.80
CA VAL A 421 -14.56 81.51 52.84
C VAL A 421 -15.60 82.62 52.70
N SER A 422 -15.74 83.45 53.74
CA SER A 422 -16.48 84.72 53.68
C SER A 422 -15.77 85.63 52.68
N LYS A 423 -16.50 86.09 51.66
CA LYS A 423 -16.03 87.17 50.79
C LYS A 423 -16.74 88.43 51.26
N GLU A 424 -16.02 89.29 51.97
CA GLU A 424 -16.47 90.64 52.28
C GLU A 424 -16.81 91.38 50.99
N ALA A 425 -17.96 92.04 51.00
CA ALA A 425 -18.40 92.98 50.00
C ALA A 425 -17.85 94.37 50.36
N ASN A 426 -17.29 95.09 49.38
CA ASN A 426 -17.20 96.54 49.42
C ASN A 426 -17.13 97.10 47.99
N PRO A 427 -17.45 98.38 47.73
CA PRO A 427 -18.77 98.78 47.26
C PRO A 427 -18.66 99.58 45.93
N GLN A 428 -19.81 100.08 45.48
CA GLN A 428 -20.03 100.78 44.21
C GLN A 428 -19.15 102.02 43.99
N ARG A 429 -18.95 102.33 42.70
CA ARG A 429 -18.50 103.63 42.18
C ARG A 429 -19.60 104.69 42.40
N VAL A 430 -19.10 105.87 42.79
CA VAL A 430 -19.73 107.20 42.97
C VAL A 430 -20.47 107.40 44.29
#